data_AF-A0A256ABA5-F1
#
_entry.id   AF-A0A256ABA5-F1
#
_cell.length_a   1.000
_cell.length_b   1.000
_cell.length_c   1.000
_cell.angle_alpha   90.00
_cell.angle_beta   90.00
_cell.angle_gamma   90.00
#
_symmetry.space_group_name_H-M   'P 1'
#
loop_
_entity.id
_entity.type
_entity.pdbx_description
1 polymer ?
#
loop_
_entity_poly.entity_id
_entity_poly.type
_entity_poly.pdbx_seq_one_letter_code
_entity_poly.pdbx_strand_id
1 'polypeptide(L)'
;AYQAYIDANPNAFSSPATIAEVQAAIAAANNTVTSGGTSSISGFNCSGALTGTLLVGTPATGVTKVITATVATAGTYNISATANGVTFSGSGTFSGLGSQQITLTATGTPTAIGTNSFTINTTPSCSFNATTLGNVEYIMVSRNSATQTLSLDTDLAFDSSSVAPGSTIAFNAANSSFTLKAGKTYRLTFTGQLNGFSNTTNGVVGISWVDATTNAQLGNSLGEFFPVNNSFWTNSGSNMVDMIYTPTTSQNVKLRVTNASGTAIFQNKENSVVIQEIGARGNNSVGFTKAEYLYVSRNTVVNNVNSGASLIYNTLNESNGIPYNTSTGVISLKAGKTYRLTFNGSFWYGNPNGYIEVV
;
A
#
# COMPACT_ATOMS: atom_id res chain seq x y z
N ALA A 1 -42.58 -23.61 17.36
CA ALA A 1 -42.02 -23.35 18.70
C ALA A 1 -42.71 -24.22 19.76
N TYR A 2 -44.03 -24.03 19.99
CA TYR A 2 -44.77 -24.80 21.00
C TYR A 2 -44.76 -26.32 20.78
N GLN A 3 -45.07 -26.82 19.56
CA GLN A 3 -45.02 -28.26 19.27
C GLN A 3 -43.62 -28.85 19.48
N ALA A 4 -42.57 -28.16 19.00
CA ALA A 4 -41.19 -28.59 19.20
C ALA A 4 -40.78 -28.62 20.69
N TYR A 5 -41.30 -27.69 21.50
CA TYR A 5 -41.09 -27.72 22.95
C TYR A 5 -41.78 -28.93 23.59
N ILE A 6 -43.01 -29.24 23.19
CA ILE A 6 -43.76 -30.40 23.69
C ILE A 6 -43.05 -31.71 23.30
N ASP A 7 -42.63 -31.85 22.04
CA ASP A 7 -41.95 -33.05 21.54
C ASP A 7 -40.59 -33.27 22.24
N ALA A 8 -39.88 -32.19 22.58
CA ALA A 8 -38.62 -32.25 23.31
C ALA A 8 -38.79 -32.48 24.83
N ASN A 9 -39.99 -32.24 25.38
CA ASN A 9 -40.27 -32.31 26.81
C ASN A 9 -41.54 -33.15 27.10
N PRO A 10 -41.58 -34.44 26.71
CA PRO A 10 -42.80 -35.25 26.77
C PRO A 10 -43.35 -35.48 28.19
N ASN A 11 -42.51 -35.29 29.21
CA ASN A 11 -42.86 -35.47 30.63
C ASN A 11 -43.00 -34.14 31.40
N ALA A 12 -42.99 -32.99 30.72
CA ALA A 12 -43.01 -31.67 31.38
C ALA A 12 -44.41 -31.19 31.81
N PHE A 13 -45.46 -31.96 31.52
CA PHE A 13 -46.84 -31.62 31.88
C PHE A 13 -47.46 -32.72 32.73
N SER A 14 -48.07 -32.33 33.85
CA SER A 14 -48.90 -33.23 34.64
C SER A 14 -50.25 -33.50 33.94
N SER A 15 -51.02 -34.47 34.45
CA SER A 15 -52.37 -34.75 33.94
C SER A 15 -53.39 -34.60 35.08
N PRO A 16 -54.19 -33.53 35.12
CA PRO A 16 -54.23 -32.40 34.18
C PRO A 16 -53.06 -31.42 34.38
N ALA A 17 -52.58 -30.81 33.28
CA ALA A 17 -51.47 -29.87 33.32
C ALA A 17 -51.79 -28.64 34.18
N THR A 18 -50.83 -28.21 34.98
CA THR A 18 -51.00 -27.02 35.83
C THR A 18 -50.81 -25.73 35.01
N ILE A 19 -51.42 -24.64 35.46
CA ILE A 19 -51.23 -23.31 34.85
C ILE A 19 -49.75 -22.92 34.85
N ALA A 20 -48.98 -23.29 35.89
CA ALA A 20 -47.56 -23.02 35.99
C ALA A 20 -46.73 -23.78 34.94
N GLU A 21 -47.03 -25.05 34.68
CA GLU A 21 -46.38 -25.86 33.63
C GLU A 21 -46.66 -25.28 32.24
N VAL A 22 -47.92 -24.91 31.98
CA VAL A 22 -48.31 -24.27 30.72
C VAL A 22 -47.63 -22.91 30.56
N GLN A 23 -47.55 -22.10 31.61
CA GLN A 23 -46.83 -20.82 31.57
C GLN A 23 -45.32 -21.00 31.35
N ALA A 24 -44.69 -22.01 31.95
CA ALA A 24 -43.27 -22.32 31.73
C ALA A 24 -43.00 -22.75 30.27
N ALA A 25 -43.87 -23.58 29.71
CA ALA A 25 -43.80 -23.98 28.30
C ALA A 25 -44.01 -22.81 27.35
N ILE A 26 -44.98 -21.93 27.66
CA ILE A 26 -45.21 -20.71 26.90
C ILE A 26 -44.01 -19.79 26.98
N ALA A 27 -43.45 -19.57 28.18
CA ALA A 27 -42.28 -18.73 28.38
C ALA A 27 -41.05 -19.27 27.64
N ALA A 28 -40.82 -20.58 27.65
CA ALA A 28 -39.70 -21.20 26.93
C ALA A 28 -39.88 -21.18 25.40
N ALA A 29 -41.10 -21.44 24.91
CA ALA A 29 -41.41 -21.37 23.48
C ALA A 29 -41.43 -19.93 22.94
N ASN A 30 -41.77 -18.96 23.80
CA ASN A 30 -41.80 -17.52 23.47
C ASN A 30 -40.52 -16.78 23.84
N ASN A 31 -39.54 -17.43 24.48
CA ASN A 31 -38.19 -16.89 24.58
C ASN A 31 -37.64 -16.91 23.14
N THR A 32 -37.93 -15.84 22.41
CA THR A 32 -37.48 -15.64 21.03
C THR A 32 -35.99 -15.90 21.03
N VAL A 33 -35.56 -16.96 20.35
CA VAL A 33 -34.14 -17.23 20.16
C VAL A 33 -33.58 -16.04 19.39
N THR A 34 -32.89 -15.15 20.08
CA THR A 34 -32.42 -13.88 19.53
C THR A 34 -30.92 -13.90 19.21
N SER A 35 -30.30 -15.08 19.24
CA SER A 35 -28.85 -15.30 19.08
C SER A 35 -28.47 -16.12 17.84
N GLY A 36 -29.46 -16.62 17.10
CA GLY A 36 -29.25 -17.65 16.07
C GLY A 36 -28.91 -19.06 16.62
N GLY A 37 -28.92 -19.25 17.95
CA GLY A 37 -28.65 -20.53 18.63
C GLY A 37 -29.78 -20.96 19.58
N THR A 38 -29.51 -21.17 20.87
CA THR A 38 -30.54 -21.43 21.90
C THR A 38 -30.59 -20.38 22.99
N SER A 39 -29.63 -19.46 23.02
CA SER A 39 -29.62 -18.35 23.98
C SER A 39 -30.63 -17.26 23.60
N SER A 40 -31.14 -16.56 24.62
CA SER A 40 -31.87 -15.32 24.43
C SER A 40 -31.05 -14.12 24.93
N ILE A 41 -31.05 -13.10 24.11
CA ILE A 41 -30.28 -11.86 24.14
C ILE A 41 -31.26 -10.68 24.08
N SER A 42 -31.17 -9.78 25.05
CA SER A 42 -32.03 -8.59 25.13
C SER A 42 -31.47 -7.39 24.35
N GLY A 43 -30.20 -7.43 23.97
CA GLY A 43 -29.57 -6.37 23.17
C GLY A 43 -28.16 -6.73 22.73
N PHE A 44 -27.71 -6.08 21.66
CA PHE A 44 -26.33 -6.16 21.19
C PHE A 44 -25.71 -4.76 21.11
N ASN A 45 -24.43 -4.68 21.44
CA ASN A 45 -23.58 -3.52 21.18
C ASN A 45 -22.48 -3.91 20.17
N CYS A 46 -22.53 -3.29 18.99
CA CYS A 46 -21.58 -3.49 17.89
C CYS A 46 -20.39 -2.49 17.90
N SER A 47 -20.22 -1.68 18.94
CA SER A 47 -19.20 -0.63 19.01
C SER A 47 -17.81 -1.09 19.43
N GLY A 48 -17.61 -2.40 19.69
CA GLY A 48 -16.32 -2.96 20.11
C GLY A 48 -15.22 -2.84 19.03
N ALA A 49 -14.00 -3.25 19.37
CA ALA A 49 -12.85 -3.10 18.49
C ALA A 49 -13.00 -3.89 17.18
N LEU A 50 -12.62 -3.27 16.06
CA LEU A 50 -12.33 -3.93 14.79
C LEU A 50 -10.81 -4.00 14.66
N THR A 51 -10.25 -5.20 14.51
CA THR A 51 -8.81 -5.42 14.34
C THR A 51 -8.51 -6.06 12.99
N GLY A 52 -7.33 -5.79 12.44
CA GLY A 52 -6.97 -6.18 11.08
C GLY A 52 -7.39 -5.15 10.03
N THR A 53 -7.09 -5.43 8.76
CA THR A 53 -7.38 -4.54 7.63
C THR A 53 -7.99 -5.34 6.49
N LEU A 54 -9.07 -4.83 5.92
CA LEU A 54 -9.67 -5.38 4.70
C LEU A 54 -9.01 -4.70 3.49
N LEU A 55 -8.48 -5.52 2.58
CA LEU A 55 -7.90 -5.07 1.32
C LEU A 55 -8.66 -5.69 0.16
N VAL A 56 -9.03 -4.88 -0.84
CA VAL A 56 -9.76 -5.36 -2.01
C VAL A 56 -8.98 -6.47 -2.73
N GLY A 57 -9.65 -7.58 -3.07
CA GLY A 57 -9.04 -8.72 -3.75
C GLY A 57 -8.13 -9.59 -2.87
N THR A 58 -7.94 -9.28 -1.59
CA THR A 58 -7.11 -10.05 -0.66
C THR A 58 -8.00 -10.76 0.37
N PRO A 59 -7.80 -12.07 0.66
CA PRO A 59 -8.57 -12.77 1.68
C PRO A 59 -8.51 -12.05 3.04
N ALA A 60 -9.65 -11.98 3.74
CA ALA A 60 -9.81 -11.26 5.02
C ALA A 60 -9.19 -12.01 6.23
N THR A 61 -7.95 -12.49 6.10
CA THR A 61 -7.27 -13.27 7.13
C THR A 61 -6.85 -12.39 8.31
N GLY A 62 -7.17 -12.83 9.54
CA GLY A 62 -6.77 -12.14 10.78
C GLY A 62 -7.60 -10.89 11.11
N VAL A 63 -8.67 -10.62 10.37
CA VAL A 63 -9.58 -9.50 10.65
C VAL A 63 -10.67 -9.98 11.61
N THR A 64 -10.85 -9.29 12.73
CA THR A 64 -11.87 -9.65 13.73
C THR A 64 -12.64 -8.43 14.23
N LYS A 65 -13.88 -8.66 14.66
CA LYS A 65 -14.76 -7.66 15.26
C LYS A 65 -15.27 -8.16 16.61
N VAL A 66 -15.04 -7.38 17.66
CA VAL A 66 -15.66 -7.64 18.97
C VAL A 66 -17.02 -6.96 19.04
N ILE A 67 -18.03 -7.74 19.42
CA ILE A 67 -19.36 -7.25 19.80
C ILE A 67 -19.69 -7.71 21.22
N THR A 68 -20.69 -7.09 21.84
CA THR A 68 -21.14 -7.46 23.18
C THR A 68 -22.63 -7.77 23.16
N ALA A 69 -23.01 -8.91 23.73
CA ALA A 69 -24.39 -9.34 23.87
C ALA A 69 -24.84 -9.22 25.34
N THR A 70 -26.07 -8.77 25.57
CA THR A 70 -26.70 -8.81 26.90
C THR A 70 -27.56 -10.07 27.00
N VAL A 71 -27.01 -11.11 27.61
CA VAL A 71 -27.61 -12.45 27.69
C VAL A 71 -28.69 -12.50 28.77
N ALA A 72 -29.92 -12.81 28.37
CA ALA A 72 -31.06 -13.02 29.26
C ALA A 72 -31.26 -14.51 29.60
N THR A 73 -30.88 -15.42 28.70
CA THR A 73 -30.88 -16.87 28.97
C THR A 73 -29.64 -17.50 28.34
N ALA A 74 -28.91 -18.28 29.15
CA ALA A 74 -27.74 -19.05 28.70
C ALA A 74 -28.11 -20.04 27.59
N GLY A 75 -27.14 -20.35 26.72
CA GLY A 75 -27.37 -21.21 25.56
C GLY A 75 -26.37 -20.93 24.44
N THR A 76 -26.60 -21.54 23.28
CA THR A 76 -25.71 -21.36 22.12
C THR A 76 -26.03 -20.08 21.36
N TYR A 77 -25.08 -19.61 20.56
CA TYR A 77 -25.25 -18.53 19.59
C TYR A 77 -24.57 -18.87 18.27
N ASN A 78 -25.10 -18.32 17.17
CA ASN A 78 -24.49 -18.39 15.84
C ASN A 78 -24.80 -17.09 15.10
N ILE A 79 -23.82 -16.19 15.11
CA ILE A 79 -23.97 -14.81 14.63
C ILE A 79 -23.10 -14.62 13.39
N SER A 80 -23.67 -13.98 12.39
CA SER A 80 -22.98 -13.60 11.16
C SER A 80 -23.42 -12.23 10.66
N ALA A 81 -22.55 -11.54 9.94
CA ALA A 81 -22.83 -10.31 9.22
C ALA A 81 -22.02 -10.31 7.91
N THR A 82 -22.70 -10.14 6.77
CA THR A 82 -22.09 -10.24 5.44
C THR A 82 -22.30 -8.95 4.65
N ALA A 83 -21.22 -8.38 4.13
CA ALA A 83 -21.23 -7.27 3.19
C ALA A 83 -19.93 -7.25 2.39
N ASN A 84 -19.95 -6.68 1.17
CA ASN A 84 -18.76 -6.51 0.33
C ASN A 84 -17.94 -7.79 0.09
N GLY A 85 -18.57 -8.96 -0.01
CA GLY A 85 -17.87 -10.25 -0.19
C GLY A 85 -17.14 -10.77 1.05
N VAL A 86 -17.34 -10.14 2.21
CA VAL A 86 -16.77 -10.54 3.51
C VAL A 86 -17.90 -10.96 4.44
N THR A 87 -17.68 -12.03 5.20
CA THR A 87 -18.58 -12.48 6.27
C THR A 87 -17.82 -12.47 7.59
N PHE A 88 -18.27 -11.66 8.54
CA PHE A 88 -17.87 -11.75 9.94
C PHE A 88 -18.79 -12.75 10.64
N SER A 89 -18.23 -13.80 11.25
CA SER A 89 -19.05 -14.81 11.96
C SER A 89 -18.41 -15.28 13.26
N GLY A 90 -19.25 -15.66 14.21
CA GLY A 90 -18.86 -16.28 15.48
C GLY A 90 -19.97 -17.16 16.03
N SER A 91 -19.61 -18.31 16.57
CA SER A 91 -20.53 -19.25 17.21
C SER A 91 -19.94 -19.80 18.50
N GLY A 92 -20.80 -20.11 19.47
CA GLY A 92 -20.36 -20.64 20.76
C GLY A 92 -21.51 -20.79 21.75
N THR A 93 -21.19 -20.78 23.03
CA THR A 93 -22.15 -20.92 24.13
C THR A 93 -21.92 -19.84 25.18
N PHE A 94 -23.00 -19.18 25.61
CA PHE A 94 -23.00 -18.36 26.82
C PHE A 94 -23.32 -19.23 28.04
N SER A 95 -22.39 -19.31 28.99
CA SER A 95 -22.58 -19.97 30.28
C SER A 95 -23.02 -19.00 31.40
N GLY A 96 -22.84 -17.69 31.19
CA GLY A 96 -23.23 -16.63 32.10
C GLY A 96 -24.27 -15.69 31.51
N LEU A 97 -25.06 -15.09 32.38
CA LEU A 97 -26.01 -14.03 32.02
C LEU A 97 -25.31 -12.66 31.95
N GLY A 98 -26.03 -11.65 31.48
CA GLY A 98 -25.53 -10.28 31.40
C GLY A 98 -24.59 -10.03 30.22
N SER A 99 -23.68 -9.08 30.37
CA SER A 99 -22.80 -8.62 29.29
C SER A 99 -21.71 -9.65 28.96
N GLN A 100 -21.76 -10.22 27.76
CA GLN A 100 -20.79 -11.21 27.27
C GLN A 100 -20.19 -10.75 25.95
N GLN A 101 -18.86 -10.84 25.79
CA GLN A 101 -18.18 -10.48 24.56
C GLN A 101 -18.18 -11.64 23.55
N ILE A 102 -18.26 -11.29 22.27
CA ILE A 102 -18.16 -12.23 21.15
C ILE A 102 -17.15 -11.67 20.16
N THR A 103 -16.22 -12.51 19.74
CA THR A 103 -15.30 -12.19 18.63
C THR A 103 -15.85 -12.80 17.35
N LEU A 104 -16.21 -11.96 16.39
CA LEU A 104 -16.55 -12.37 15.04
C LEU A 104 -15.27 -12.36 14.20
N THR A 105 -15.00 -13.44 13.48
CA THR A 105 -13.85 -13.57 12.58
C THR A 105 -14.31 -13.37 11.14
N ALA A 106 -13.58 -12.53 10.40
CA ALA A 106 -13.87 -12.29 9.00
C ALA A 106 -13.38 -13.46 8.11
N THR A 107 -14.15 -13.77 7.08
CA THR A 107 -13.79 -14.68 5.99
C THR A 107 -14.26 -14.07 4.66
N GLY A 108 -13.82 -14.64 3.54
CA GLY A 108 -14.13 -14.12 2.21
C GLY A 108 -13.07 -13.14 1.70
N THR A 109 -13.37 -12.48 0.59
CA THR A 109 -12.46 -11.56 -0.10
C THR A 109 -13.22 -10.29 -0.45
N PRO A 110 -12.79 -9.11 0.02
CA PRO A 110 -13.47 -7.86 -0.28
C PRO A 110 -13.49 -7.57 -1.79
N THR A 111 -14.64 -7.18 -2.33
CA THR A 111 -14.81 -6.97 -3.78
C THR A 111 -14.67 -5.50 -4.21
N ALA A 112 -15.00 -4.56 -3.32
CA ALA A 112 -14.89 -3.12 -3.59
C ALA A 112 -14.20 -2.36 -2.45
N ILE A 113 -13.52 -1.27 -2.81
CA ILE A 113 -12.96 -0.30 -1.86
C ILE A 113 -14.12 0.53 -1.28
N GLY A 114 -14.02 0.89 -0.01
CA GLY A 114 -14.97 1.77 0.65
C GLY A 114 -15.40 1.27 2.03
N THR A 115 -16.19 2.08 2.71
CA THR A 115 -16.76 1.75 4.02
C THR A 115 -18.12 1.09 3.81
N ASN A 116 -18.26 -0.15 4.29
CA ASN A 116 -19.49 -0.92 4.20
C ASN A 116 -20.06 -1.17 5.61
N SER A 117 -21.39 -1.15 5.71
CA SER A 117 -22.10 -1.48 6.95
C SER A 117 -22.39 -2.98 7.01
N PHE A 118 -22.08 -3.59 8.15
CA PHE A 118 -22.29 -5.00 8.46
C PHE A 118 -23.34 -5.10 9.55
N THR A 119 -24.51 -5.64 9.21
CA THR A 119 -25.62 -5.87 10.15
C THR A 119 -25.64 -7.34 10.56
N ILE A 120 -25.72 -7.62 11.86
CA ILE A 120 -25.79 -9.00 12.37
C ILE A 120 -27.16 -9.64 12.06
N ASN A 121 -27.16 -10.95 11.83
CA ASN A 121 -28.31 -11.77 11.42
C ASN A 121 -29.29 -12.15 12.56
N THR A 122 -29.37 -11.35 13.62
CA THR A 122 -30.20 -11.63 14.81
C THR A 122 -31.25 -10.55 15.04
N THR A 123 -32.23 -10.82 15.91
CA THR A 123 -33.19 -9.80 16.40
C THR A 123 -33.21 -9.91 17.92
N PRO A 124 -32.81 -8.88 18.70
CA PRO A 124 -32.39 -7.56 18.24
C PRO A 124 -31.12 -7.60 17.39
N SER A 125 -30.97 -6.61 16.51
CA SER A 125 -29.81 -6.46 15.63
C SER A 125 -28.99 -5.23 16.02
N CYS A 126 -27.74 -5.19 15.58
CA CYS A 126 -26.92 -3.99 15.53
C CYS A 126 -26.05 -4.02 14.27
N SER A 127 -25.46 -2.87 13.93
CA SER A 127 -24.56 -2.75 12.78
C SER A 127 -23.22 -2.14 13.19
N PHE A 128 -22.17 -2.47 12.46
CA PHE A 128 -20.88 -1.80 12.53
C PHE A 128 -20.36 -1.54 11.11
N ASN A 129 -19.46 -0.56 10.97
CA ASN A 129 -18.82 -0.29 9.69
C ASN A 129 -17.42 -0.91 9.65
N ALA A 130 -17.03 -1.42 8.49
CA ALA A 130 -15.65 -1.79 8.20
C ALA A 130 -15.22 -1.18 6.86
N THR A 131 -14.01 -0.62 6.84
CA THR A 131 -13.44 0.02 5.65
C THR A 131 -12.53 -0.96 4.93
N THR A 132 -12.80 -1.16 3.64
CA THR A 132 -11.92 -1.86 2.72
C THR A 132 -11.05 -0.85 1.99
N LEU A 133 -9.74 -1.03 2.05
CA LEU A 133 -8.77 -0.19 1.36
C LEU A 133 -8.35 -0.82 0.02
N GLY A 134 -7.81 0.01 -0.88
CA GLY A 134 -7.10 -0.49 -2.05
C GLY A 134 -5.76 -1.08 -1.66
N ASN A 135 -5.25 -2.05 -2.43
CA ASN A 135 -3.84 -2.42 -2.34
C ASN A 135 -3.01 -1.22 -2.80
N VAL A 136 -2.11 -0.74 -1.95
CA VAL A 136 -1.12 0.26 -2.33
C VAL A 136 0.21 -0.48 -2.44
N GLU A 137 0.67 -0.71 -3.67
CA GLU A 137 2.03 -1.19 -3.90
C GLU A 137 2.98 -0.03 -3.62
N TYR A 138 3.59 -0.04 -2.44
CA TYR A 138 4.50 0.99 -2.00
C TYR A 138 5.54 0.38 -1.06
N ILE A 139 6.79 0.72 -1.30
CA ILE A 139 7.89 0.46 -0.40
C ILE A 139 8.79 1.67 -0.34
N MET A 140 9.25 1.99 0.86
CA MET A 140 10.39 2.85 1.09
C MET A 140 11.51 2.03 1.71
N VAL A 141 12.72 2.13 1.19
CA VAL A 141 13.92 1.61 1.86
C VAL A 141 14.93 2.71 2.11
N SER A 142 15.68 2.58 3.18
CA SER A 142 16.76 3.49 3.53
C SER A 142 18.01 2.71 3.92
N ARG A 143 19.14 3.42 3.89
CA ARG A 143 20.38 2.93 4.48
C ARG A 143 20.50 3.46 5.90
N ASN A 144 20.48 2.59 6.90
CA ASN A 144 20.63 2.95 8.32
C ASN A 144 21.97 2.47 8.92
N SER A 145 22.68 1.53 8.29
CA SER A 145 24.00 1.02 8.71
C SER A 145 25.12 2.06 8.55
N ALA A 146 26.39 1.65 8.68
CA ALA A 146 27.55 2.51 8.38
C ALA A 146 27.54 3.00 6.93
N THR A 147 28.35 4.02 6.62
CA THR A 147 28.55 4.53 5.24
C THR A 147 29.07 3.43 4.30
N GLN A 148 28.84 3.57 2.99
CA GLN A 148 29.39 2.68 1.95
C GLN A 148 30.26 3.47 0.98
N THR A 149 31.43 2.94 0.62
CA THR A 149 32.19 3.47 -0.51
C THR A 149 31.58 2.96 -1.81
N LEU A 150 31.21 3.88 -2.69
CA LEU A 150 30.75 3.63 -4.04
C LEU A 150 31.92 3.80 -5.02
N SER A 151 32.09 2.81 -5.88
CA SER A 151 32.98 2.82 -7.04
C SER A 151 32.24 2.23 -8.24
N LEU A 152 32.83 2.24 -9.43
CA LEU A 152 32.24 1.56 -10.58
C LEU A 152 31.81 0.14 -10.20
N ASP A 153 30.64 -0.29 -10.68
CA ASP A 153 30.10 -1.63 -10.44
C ASP A 153 29.68 -1.95 -9.00
N THR A 154 29.65 -0.95 -8.12
CA THR A 154 29.14 -1.11 -6.75
C THR A 154 27.61 -1.05 -6.75
N ASP A 155 26.97 -2.05 -6.14
CA ASP A 155 25.52 -2.01 -5.86
C ASP A 155 25.26 -1.18 -4.60
N LEU A 156 24.26 -0.30 -4.64
CA LEU A 156 23.90 0.52 -3.47
C LEU A 156 23.19 -0.35 -2.44
N ALA A 157 23.73 -0.39 -1.22
CA ALA A 157 23.19 -1.22 -0.16
C ALA A 157 22.21 -0.47 0.75
N PHE A 158 21.04 -1.07 0.97
CA PHE A 158 19.99 -0.61 1.89
C PHE A 158 19.65 -1.73 2.88
N ASP A 159 19.18 -1.37 4.07
CA ASP A 159 19.03 -2.32 5.19
C ASP A 159 17.78 -2.11 6.04
N SER A 160 17.01 -1.07 5.74
CA SER A 160 15.76 -0.77 6.41
C SER A 160 14.66 -0.63 5.37
N SER A 161 13.49 -1.20 5.65
CA SER A 161 12.33 -1.15 4.76
C SER A 161 11.06 -0.81 5.52
N SER A 162 10.20 -0.02 4.89
CA SER A 162 8.83 0.26 5.28
C SER A 162 7.93 -0.07 4.10
N VAL A 163 7.12 -1.12 4.24
CA VAL A 163 6.27 -1.67 3.19
C VAL A 163 4.82 -1.36 3.52
N ALA A 164 4.06 -0.84 2.56
CA ALA A 164 2.64 -0.59 2.76
C ALA A 164 1.87 -1.92 2.96
N PRO A 165 0.84 -1.96 3.83
CA PRO A 165 0.04 -3.16 4.03
C PRO A 165 -0.52 -3.72 2.71
N GLY A 166 -0.27 -5.00 2.45
CA GLY A 166 -0.71 -5.69 1.24
C GLY A 166 0.13 -5.45 -0.01
N SER A 167 1.20 -4.65 0.06
CA SER A 167 2.13 -4.48 -1.06
C SER A 167 2.83 -5.80 -1.39
N THR A 168 2.86 -6.14 -2.67
CA THR A 168 3.58 -7.29 -3.24
C THR A 168 5.01 -6.95 -3.67
N ILE A 169 5.41 -5.68 -3.66
CA ILE A 169 6.81 -5.28 -3.83
C ILE A 169 7.61 -5.84 -2.65
N ALA A 170 8.53 -6.77 -2.93
CA ALA A 170 9.42 -7.36 -1.94
C ALA A 170 10.82 -6.72 -2.02
N PHE A 171 11.47 -6.53 -0.88
CA PHE A 171 12.86 -6.10 -0.79
C PHE A 171 13.71 -7.16 -0.12
N ASN A 172 14.84 -7.50 -0.75
CA ASN A 172 15.85 -8.40 -0.19
C ASN A 172 17.08 -7.60 0.22
N ALA A 173 17.24 -7.40 1.53
CA ALA A 173 18.35 -6.64 2.09
C ALA A 173 19.74 -7.26 1.81
N ALA A 174 19.82 -8.59 1.64
CA ALA A 174 21.10 -9.28 1.44
C ALA A 174 21.76 -8.91 0.09
N ASN A 175 20.96 -8.57 -0.92
CA ASN A 175 21.44 -8.16 -2.24
C ASN A 175 20.88 -6.79 -2.69
N SER A 176 20.19 -6.09 -1.80
CA SER A 176 19.56 -4.79 -2.04
C SER A 176 18.71 -4.72 -3.32
N SER A 177 17.98 -5.80 -3.59
CA SER A 177 17.11 -5.91 -4.76
C SER A 177 15.62 -5.83 -4.40
N PHE A 178 14.83 -5.34 -5.36
CA PHE A 178 13.39 -5.21 -5.29
C PHE A 178 12.74 -6.12 -6.31
N THR A 179 11.74 -6.91 -5.90
CA THR A 179 10.95 -7.75 -6.82
C THR A 179 9.73 -6.98 -7.31
N LEU A 180 9.67 -6.73 -8.62
CA LEU A 180 8.54 -6.08 -9.29
C LEU A 180 7.75 -7.13 -10.08
N LYS A 181 6.42 -7.11 -9.94
CA LYS A 181 5.52 -8.02 -10.68
C LYS A 181 5.28 -7.52 -12.10
N ALA A 182 5.25 -8.47 -13.05
CA ALA A 182 4.91 -8.24 -14.45
C ALA A 182 3.59 -7.45 -14.62
N GLY A 183 3.55 -6.55 -15.60
CA GLY A 183 2.35 -5.83 -16.03
C GLY A 183 1.90 -4.68 -15.13
N LYS A 184 2.43 -4.56 -13.91
CA LYS A 184 2.22 -3.38 -13.05
C LYS A 184 3.18 -2.27 -13.45
N THR A 185 2.74 -1.02 -13.42
CA THR A 185 3.60 0.14 -13.73
C THR A 185 4.04 0.80 -12.42
N TYR A 186 5.34 0.94 -12.22
CA TYR A 186 5.91 1.51 -11.01
C TYR A 186 6.64 2.82 -11.31
N ARG A 187 6.65 3.74 -10.35
CA ARG A 187 7.66 4.80 -10.27
C ARG A 187 8.74 4.32 -9.31
N LEU A 188 9.99 4.33 -9.78
CA LEU A 188 11.15 3.95 -9.02
C LEU A 188 12.00 5.20 -8.80
N THR A 189 12.03 5.69 -7.57
CA THR A 189 12.72 6.92 -7.21
C THR A 189 13.79 6.60 -6.17
N PHE A 190 15.03 6.95 -6.46
CA PHE A 190 16.09 7.08 -5.47
C PHE A 190 16.40 8.55 -5.29
N THR A 191 16.49 8.99 -4.04
CA THR A 191 16.94 10.33 -3.69
C THR A 191 18.08 10.20 -2.70
N GLY A 192 19.17 10.91 -2.98
CA GLY A 192 20.35 10.77 -2.16
C GLY A 192 21.36 11.90 -2.28
N GLN A 193 22.35 11.83 -1.39
CA GLN A 193 23.56 12.64 -1.40
C GLN A 193 24.77 11.70 -1.28
N LEU A 194 25.78 11.98 -2.09
CA LEU A 194 27.11 11.37 -2.00
C LEU A 194 28.12 12.39 -1.49
N ASN A 195 29.06 11.96 -0.64
CA ASN A 195 30.11 12.79 -0.05
C ASN A 195 31.49 12.22 -0.37
N GLY A 196 32.56 12.92 0.04
CA GLY A 196 33.91 12.33 0.06
C GLY A 196 34.38 11.81 -1.30
N PHE A 197 34.08 12.55 -2.37
CA PHE A 197 34.54 12.20 -3.71
C PHE A 197 36.07 12.17 -3.74
N SER A 198 36.65 11.07 -4.23
CA SER A 198 38.10 10.94 -4.36
C SER A 198 38.67 11.90 -5.42
N ASN A 199 37.88 12.22 -6.45
CA ASN A 199 38.16 13.27 -7.41
C ASN A 199 37.28 14.48 -7.10
N THR A 200 37.84 15.46 -6.40
CA THR A 200 37.11 16.62 -5.87
C THR A 200 36.85 17.71 -6.92
N THR A 201 37.49 17.63 -8.10
CA THR A 201 37.39 18.68 -9.14
C THR A 201 36.45 18.26 -10.26
N ASN A 202 36.63 17.06 -10.81
CA ASN A 202 35.89 16.56 -11.97
C ASN A 202 35.27 15.18 -11.71
N GLY A 203 35.03 14.85 -10.44
CA GLY A 203 34.44 13.58 -10.05
C GLY A 203 33.02 13.40 -10.60
N VAL A 204 32.68 12.19 -11.01
CA VAL A 204 31.30 11.78 -11.28
C VAL A 204 31.07 10.39 -10.71
N VAL A 205 29.90 10.17 -10.13
CA VAL A 205 29.34 8.85 -9.84
C VAL A 205 27.94 8.81 -10.45
N GLY A 206 27.77 7.99 -11.48
CA GLY A 206 26.50 7.74 -12.13
C GLY A 206 25.85 6.48 -11.58
N ILE A 207 24.61 6.61 -11.13
CA ILE A 207 23.82 5.53 -10.54
C ILE A 207 22.62 5.26 -11.46
N SER A 208 22.36 3.99 -11.75
CA SER A 208 21.21 3.57 -12.53
C SER A 208 20.40 2.47 -11.86
N TRP A 209 19.13 2.40 -12.23
CA TRP A 209 18.34 1.19 -12.01
C TRP A 209 18.80 0.12 -13.01
N VAL A 210 19.11 -1.06 -12.50
CA VAL A 210 19.56 -2.20 -13.31
C VAL A 210 18.73 -3.44 -13.02
N ASP A 211 18.64 -4.33 -14.01
CA ASP A 211 18.22 -5.70 -13.77
C ASP A 211 19.20 -6.37 -12.79
N ALA A 212 18.68 -6.96 -11.72
CA ALA A 212 19.52 -7.44 -10.62
C ALA A 212 20.36 -8.67 -11.00
N THR A 213 20.01 -9.37 -12.07
CA THR A 213 20.69 -10.58 -12.55
C THR A 213 21.76 -10.24 -13.59
N THR A 214 21.41 -9.43 -14.59
CA THR A 214 22.28 -9.11 -15.73
C THR A 214 23.08 -7.82 -15.54
N ASN A 215 22.72 -7.00 -14.55
CA ASN A 215 23.22 -5.63 -14.35
C ASN A 215 22.98 -4.70 -15.55
N ALA A 216 22.12 -5.10 -16.50
CA ALA A 216 21.76 -4.24 -17.61
C ALA A 216 20.92 -3.06 -17.11
N GLN A 217 21.27 -1.86 -17.56
CA GLN A 217 20.53 -0.64 -17.23
C GLN A 217 19.08 -0.71 -17.73
N LEU A 218 18.14 -0.32 -16.86
CA LEU A 218 16.72 -0.25 -17.17
C LEU A 218 16.35 1.14 -17.66
N GLY A 219 15.86 1.23 -18.90
CA GLY A 219 15.42 2.49 -19.48
C GLY A 219 16.46 3.61 -19.36
N ASN A 220 16.00 4.86 -19.32
CA ASN A 220 16.88 6.01 -19.09
C ASN A 220 16.98 6.38 -17.61
N SER A 221 17.44 5.42 -16.80
CA SER A 221 17.50 5.54 -15.34
C SER A 221 18.82 6.10 -14.79
N LEU A 222 19.66 6.73 -15.61
CA LEU A 222 20.93 7.28 -15.12
C LEU A 222 20.69 8.60 -14.36
N GLY A 223 21.18 8.68 -13.13
CA GLY A 223 21.37 9.95 -12.41
C GLY A 223 22.84 10.13 -12.04
N GLU A 224 23.38 11.31 -12.31
CA GLU A 224 24.79 11.63 -12.10
C GLU A 224 24.98 12.53 -10.88
N PHE A 225 25.98 12.19 -10.08
CA PHE A 225 26.33 12.89 -8.85
C PHE A 225 27.74 13.46 -9.01
N PHE A 226 27.88 14.76 -8.76
CA PHE A 226 29.14 15.51 -8.90
C PHE A 226 29.57 16.07 -7.56
N PRO A 227 30.88 16.21 -7.27
CA PRO A 227 31.34 16.93 -6.10
C PRO A 227 30.90 18.41 -6.19
N VAL A 228 30.41 18.99 -5.10
CA VAL A 228 30.32 20.45 -5.00
C VAL A 228 31.59 20.98 -4.32
N ASN A 229 32.13 22.06 -4.88
CA ASN A 229 33.29 22.77 -4.37
C ASN A 229 32.87 24.04 -3.61
N ASN A 230 31.88 23.95 -2.71
CA ASN A 230 31.59 25.08 -1.83
C ASN A 230 32.41 24.95 -0.53
N SER A 231 32.86 26.08 0.00
CA SER A 231 33.76 26.17 1.17
C SER A 231 33.11 25.74 2.51
N PHE A 232 31.89 25.22 2.48
CA PHE A 232 31.14 24.85 3.68
C PHE A 232 30.79 23.35 3.74
N TRP A 233 30.64 22.64 2.61
CA TRP A 233 30.30 21.21 2.56
C TRP A 233 30.76 20.54 1.26
N THR A 234 31.52 19.44 1.32
CA THR A 234 32.03 18.68 0.15
C THR A 234 31.01 17.66 -0.40
N ASN A 235 29.71 17.96 -0.37
CA ASN A 235 28.64 17.01 -0.67
C ASN A 235 28.13 17.23 -2.10
N SER A 236 27.84 16.17 -2.86
CA SER A 236 27.02 16.37 -4.07
C SER A 236 25.70 17.05 -3.71
N GLY A 237 25.20 17.95 -4.57
CA GLY A 237 23.81 18.40 -4.45
C GLY A 237 22.89 17.18 -4.42
N SER A 238 21.77 17.25 -3.67
CA SER A 238 20.78 16.18 -3.67
C SER A 238 20.36 15.87 -5.11
N ASN A 239 20.75 14.70 -5.59
CA ASN A 239 20.39 14.23 -6.91
C ASN A 239 19.44 13.04 -6.77
N MET A 240 18.68 12.84 -7.82
CA MET A 240 17.63 11.84 -7.87
C MET A 240 17.92 10.90 -9.03
N VAL A 241 17.54 9.65 -8.88
CA VAL A 241 17.45 8.67 -9.97
C VAL A 241 16.00 8.25 -10.04
N ASP A 242 15.29 8.64 -11.10
CA ASP A 242 13.84 8.46 -11.20
C ASP A 242 13.46 7.85 -12.54
N MET A 243 12.58 6.86 -12.53
CA MET A 243 12.03 6.27 -13.75
C MET A 243 10.59 5.79 -13.53
N ILE A 244 9.83 5.73 -14.62
CA ILE A 244 8.61 4.92 -14.70
C ILE A 244 8.97 3.62 -15.41
N TYR A 245 8.54 2.50 -14.85
CA TYR A 245 8.89 1.19 -15.35
C TYR A 245 7.72 0.20 -15.28
N THR A 246 7.41 -0.42 -16.41
CA THR A 246 6.46 -1.53 -16.52
C THR A 246 7.20 -2.82 -16.92
N PRO A 247 7.58 -3.69 -15.98
CA PRO A 247 8.22 -4.96 -16.32
C PRO A 247 7.29 -5.89 -17.10
N THR A 248 7.80 -6.53 -18.15
CA THR A 248 7.05 -7.52 -18.96
C THR A 248 7.04 -8.90 -18.31
N THR A 249 8.03 -9.21 -17.48
CA THR A 249 8.14 -10.41 -16.65
C THR A 249 8.40 -10.00 -15.20
N SER A 250 8.03 -10.83 -14.22
CA SER A 250 8.36 -10.49 -12.83
C SER A 250 9.88 -10.52 -12.67
N GLN A 251 10.48 -9.44 -12.20
CA GLN A 251 11.93 -9.26 -12.22
C GLN A 251 12.43 -8.60 -10.95
N ASN A 252 13.69 -8.88 -10.64
CA ASN A 252 14.40 -8.22 -9.56
C ASN A 252 15.20 -7.04 -10.14
N VAL A 253 15.11 -5.89 -9.49
CA VAL A 253 15.83 -4.67 -9.87
C VAL A 253 16.65 -4.15 -8.69
N LYS A 254 17.72 -3.41 -8.96
CA LYS A 254 18.55 -2.78 -7.92
C LYS A 254 19.18 -1.48 -8.45
N LEU A 255 19.79 -0.72 -7.55
CA LEU A 255 20.60 0.43 -7.92
C LEU A 255 22.07 0.04 -7.99
N ARG A 256 22.74 0.46 -9.05
CA ARG A 256 24.14 0.17 -9.30
C ARG A 256 24.87 1.40 -9.82
N VAL A 257 26.12 1.56 -9.42
CA VAL A 257 27.03 2.54 -10.02
C VAL A 257 27.42 2.06 -11.41
N THR A 258 26.92 2.74 -12.45
CA THR A 258 27.15 2.41 -13.86
C THR A 258 28.17 3.31 -14.54
N ASN A 259 28.56 4.41 -13.88
CA ASN A 259 29.61 5.31 -14.32
C ASN A 259 30.37 5.84 -13.08
N ALA A 260 31.70 5.91 -13.11
CA ALA A 260 32.46 6.53 -12.03
C ALA A 260 33.83 7.02 -12.49
N SER A 261 34.24 8.20 -12.04
CA SER A 261 35.59 8.75 -12.24
C SER A 261 36.35 8.86 -10.90
N GLY A 262 36.23 7.82 -10.07
CA GLY A 262 36.75 7.77 -8.71
C GLY A 262 35.79 7.02 -7.78
N THR A 263 35.87 7.33 -6.50
CA THR A 263 34.95 6.85 -5.48
C THR A 263 34.18 7.99 -4.83
N ALA A 264 33.05 7.66 -4.21
CA ALA A 264 32.31 8.54 -3.32
C ALA A 264 31.74 7.75 -2.14
N ILE A 265 31.31 8.46 -1.10
CA ILE A 265 30.74 7.90 0.13
C ILE A 265 29.23 8.04 0.07
N PHE A 266 28.55 6.90 0.10
CA PHE A 266 27.11 6.78 0.30
C PHE A 266 26.79 6.86 1.80
N GLN A 267 26.16 7.97 2.19
CA GLN A 267 25.86 8.26 3.58
C GLN A 267 24.73 7.39 4.13
N ASN A 268 24.70 7.20 5.43
CA ASN A 268 23.57 6.61 6.11
C ASN A 268 22.55 7.68 6.51
N LYS A 269 21.29 7.28 6.67
CA LYS A 269 20.14 8.10 7.10
C LYS A 269 19.75 9.29 6.18
N GLU A 270 20.49 9.52 5.11
CA GLU A 270 20.23 10.61 4.14
C GLU A 270 19.71 10.10 2.80
N ASN A 271 19.78 8.79 2.57
CA ASN A 271 19.53 8.17 1.28
C ASN A 271 18.35 7.21 1.35
N SER A 272 17.43 7.35 0.40
CA SER A 272 16.24 6.51 0.34
C SER A 272 15.84 6.15 -1.08
N VAL A 273 15.18 5.01 -1.18
CA VAL A 273 14.45 4.59 -2.36
C VAL A 273 12.98 4.55 -2.01
N VAL A 274 12.15 5.04 -2.92
CA VAL A 274 10.71 4.86 -2.92
C VAL A 274 10.32 4.17 -4.22
N ILE A 275 9.63 3.04 -4.12
CA ILE A 275 8.96 2.40 -5.26
C ILE A 275 7.47 2.40 -4.98
N GLN A 276 6.70 2.90 -5.94
CA GLN A 276 5.24 2.96 -5.83
C GLN A 276 4.59 2.56 -7.16
N GLU A 277 3.51 1.79 -7.12
CA GLU A 277 2.68 1.57 -8.31
C GLU A 277 1.94 2.85 -8.70
N ILE A 278 1.98 3.16 -9.99
CA ILE A 278 1.26 4.28 -10.57
C ILE A 278 -0.14 3.81 -10.95
N GLY A 279 -1.16 4.31 -10.24
CA GLY A 279 -2.57 4.09 -10.54
C GLY A 279 -3.40 3.40 -9.46
N ALA A 280 -2.85 3.19 -8.26
CA ALA A 280 -3.51 2.44 -7.20
C ALA A 280 -3.97 3.28 -5.97
N ARG A 281 -4.35 4.57 -6.12
CA ARG A 281 -4.96 5.31 -5.00
C ARG A 281 -6.47 5.39 -5.13
N GLY A 282 -7.14 4.58 -4.31
CA GLY A 282 -8.52 4.80 -3.93
C GLY A 282 -8.64 5.97 -2.96
N ASN A 283 -9.48 6.93 -3.29
CA ASN A 283 -10.34 7.57 -2.32
C ASN A 283 -11.67 7.89 -3.01
N ASN A 284 -12.68 7.08 -2.70
CA ASN A 284 -14.09 7.37 -2.97
C ASN A 284 -14.52 7.55 -4.45
N SER A 285 -14.30 6.57 -5.33
CA SER A 285 -15.20 6.33 -6.49
C SER A 285 -14.92 4.99 -7.19
N VAL A 286 -16.01 4.36 -7.59
CA VAL A 286 -16.11 3.10 -8.34
C VAL A 286 -15.28 3.14 -9.64
N GLY A 287 -14.25 2.31 -9.73
CA GLY A 287 -13.47 2.05 -10.95
C GLY A 287 -11.98 2.36 -10.82
N PHE A 288 -11.14 1.37 -11.13
CA PHE A 288 -9.70 1.54 -11.28
C PHE A 288 -9.40 2.33 -12.56
N THR A 289 -9.39 3.66 -12.51
CA THR A 289 -8.73 4.43 -13.58
C THR A 289 -7.25 4.54 -13.23
N LYS A 290 -6.40 3.81 -13.97
CA LYS A 290 -4.94 3.96 -13.93
C LYS A 290 -4.60 5.45 -13.93
N ALA A 291 -3.78 5.91 -12.99
CA ALA A 291 -3.36 7.29 -12.93
C ALA A 291 -2.76 7.70 -14.28
N GLU A 292 -3.04 8.93 -14.71
CA GLU A 292 -2.41 9.50 -15.88
C GLU A 292 -0.92 9.72 -15.58
N TYR A 293 -0.03 9.32 -16.50
CA TYR A 293 1.40 9.54 -16.35
C TYR A 293 2.07 9.78 -17.69
N LEU A 294 3.23 10.43 -17.62
CA LEU A 294 4.11 10.71 -18.74
C LEU A 294 5.56 10.56 -18.24
N TYR A 295 6.36 9.76 -18.93
CA TYR A 295 7.79 9.69 -18.73
C TYR A 295 8.48 9.91 -20.07
N VAL A 296 9.18 11.03 -20.14
CA VAL A 296 9.92 11.48 -21.32
C VAL A 296 11.36 11.67 -20.93
N SER A 297 12.25 11.48 -21.88
CA SER A 297 13.68 11.71 -21.70
C SER A 297 14.28 12.36 -22.91
N ARG A 298 15.54 12.77 -22.76
CA ARG A 298 16.37 13.24 -23.84
C ARG A 298 17.54 12.28 -24.00
N ASN A 299 17.77 11.81 -25.22
CA ASN A 299 18.87 10.90 -25.55
C ASN A 299 19.99 11.56 -26.39
N THR A 300 19.89 12.87 -26.60
CA THR A 300 20.85 13.67 -27.37
C THR A 300 21.35 14.85 -26.53
N VAL A 301 22.64 15.16 -26.61
CA VAL A 301 23.22 16.32 -25.93
C VAL A 301 22.73 17.61 -26.58
N VAL A 302 22.36 18.60 -25.77
CA VAL A 302 22.12 19.97 -26.23
C VAL A 302 23.30 20.84 -25.83
N ASN A 303 23.95 21.45 -26.81
CA ASN A 303 24.99 22.43 -26.56
C ASN A 303 24.35 23.83 -26.46
N ASN A 304 24.92 24.67 -25.58
CA ASN A 304 24.61 26.10 -25.48
C ASN A 304 23.13 26.42 -25.18
N VAL A 305 22.61 25.88 -24.07
CA VAL A 305 21.28 26.23 -23.56
C VAL A 305 21.28 27.71 -23.13
N ASN A 306 20.63 28.57 -23.91
CA ASN A 306 20.52 30.00 -23.66
C ASN A 306 19.21 30.35 -22.93
N SER A 307 19.14 31.54 -22.35
CA SER A 307 17.90 32.07 -21.77
C SER A 307 16.76 32.05 -22.79
N GLY A 308 15.59 31.57 -22.37
CA GLY A 308 14.41 31.39 -23.22
C GLY A 308 14.40 30.11 -24.07
N ALA A 309 15.44 29.27 -24.02
CA ALA A 309 15.46 28.00 -24.73
C ALA A 309 14.47 26.99 -24.10
N SER A 310 13.70 26.29 -24.94
CA SER A 310 12.86 25.19 -24.51
C SER A 310 13.66 23.88 -24.40
N LEU A 311 13.59 23.23 -23.24
CA LEU A 311 14.19 21.91 -23.04
C LEU A 311 13.28 20.81 -23.61
N ILE A 312 13.47 20.47 -24.88
CA ILE A 312 12.64 19.45 -25.57
C ILE A 312 13.09 18.02 -25.20
N TYR A 313 12.28 17.22 -24.51
CA TYR A 313 12.59 15.80 -24.32
C TYR A 313 12.24 15.02 -25.59
N ASN A 314 13.25 14.65 -26.37
CA ASN A 314 13.03 14.09 -27.71
C ASN A 314 12.60 12.61 -27.72
N THR A 315 12.45 11.98 -26.56
CA THR A 315 12.07 10.57 -26.43
C THR A 315 10.87 10.42 -25.50
N LEU A 316 9.84 9.72 -25.97
CA LEU A 316 8.70 9.27 -25.16
C LEU A 316 8.98 7.85 -24.69
N ASN A 317 9.25 7.67 -23.39
CA ASN A 317 9.57 6.34 -22.84
C ASN A 317 8.28 5.60 -22.46
N GLU A 318 7.42 6.23 -21.66
CA GLU A 318 6.12 5.68 -21.31
C GLU A 318 5.07 6.80 -21.18
N SER A 319 3.80 6.48 -21.47
CA SER A 319 2.68 7.37 -21.15
C SER A 319 1.38 6.60 -20.96
N ASN A 320 0.46 7.21 -20.20
CA ASN A 320 -0.92 6.80 -20.08
C ASN A 320 -1.80 8.05 -19.99
N GLY A 321 -2.46 8.41 -21.09
CA GLY A 321 -3.49 9.46 -21.11
C GLY A 321 -3.00 10.91 -21.03
N ILE A 322 -1.69 11.18 -20.95
CA ILE A 322 -1.07 12.51 -21.07
C ILE A 322 -0.36 12.61 -22.43
N PRO A 323 -0.89 13.38 -23.40
CA PRO A 323 -0.22 13.59 -24.67
C PRO A 323 1.07 14.41 -24.54
N TYR A 324 2.06 14.05 -25.35
CA TYR A 324 3.34 14.73 -25.43
C TYR A 324 3.85 14.80 -26.86
N ASN A 325 4.33 15.97 -27.29
CA ASN A 325 4.92 16.17 -28.61
C ASN A 325 6.46 16.22 -28.50
N THR A 326 7.13 15.15 -28.93
CA THR A 326 8.59 15.01 -28.88
C THR A 326 9.36 16.02 -29.73
N SER A 327 8.70 16.67 -30.70
CA SER A 327 9.33 17.69 -31.56
C SER A 327 9.28 19.09 -30.95
N THR A 328 8.25 19.39 -30.14
CA THR A 328 8.03 20.74 -29.56
C THR A 328 8.23 20.80 -28.05
N GLY A 329 8.25 19.65 -27.35
CA GLY A 329 8.31 19.60 -25.90
C GLY A 329 6.98 19.88 -25.19
N VAL A 330 5.89 20.05 -25.94
CA VAL A 330 4.59 20.44 -25.37
C VAL A 330 3.92 19.25 -24.67
N ILE A 331 3.58 19.43 -23.40
CA ILE A 331 2.78 18.51 -22.58
C ILE A 331 1.34 19.03 -22.55
N SER A 332 0.36 18.18 -22.89
CA SER A 332 -1.07 18.56 -22.86
C SER A 332 -1.76 18.01 -21.61
N LEU A 333 -2.02 18.88 -20.62
CA LEU A 333 -2.69 18.52 -19.37
C LEU A 333 -4.20 18.78 -19.44
N LYS A 334 -5.00 17.95 -18.77
CA LYS A 334 -6.46 18.11 -18.72
C LYS A 334 -6.87 19.02 -17.56
N ALA A 335 -7.83 19.92 -17.81
CA ALA A 335 -8.39 20.78 -16.79
C ALA A 335 -9.05 19.97 -15.66
N GLY A 336 -9.00 20.48 -14.42
CA GLY A 336 -9.61 19.85 -13.25
C GLY A 336 -8.82 18.69 -12.63
N LYS A 337 -7.59 18.43 -13.10
CA LYS A 337 -6.69 17.42 -12.53
C LYS A 337 -5.47 18.04 -11.87
N THR A 338 -4.99 17.38 -10.81
CA THR A 338 -3.74 17.73 -10.13
C THR A 338 -2.62 16.82 -10.63
N TYR A 339 -1.54 17.42 -11.12
CA TYR A 339 -0.37 16.69 -11.62
C TYR A 339 0.85 16.99 -10.75
N ARG A 340 1.67 15.98 -10.51
CA ARG A 340 3.02 16.16 -9.95
C ARG A 340 4.01 16.14 -11.10
N LEU A 341 4.70 17.26 -11.33
CA LEU A 341 5.78 17.35 -12.28
C LEU A 341 7.10 17.07 -11.56
N THR A 342 8.03 16.44 -12.25
CA THR A 342 9.38 16.20 -11.72
C THR A 342 10.36 16.33 -12.86
N PHE A 343 11.30 17.26 -12.70
CA PHE A 343 12.43 17.43 -13.60
C PHE A 343 13.64 16.68 -13.02
N ASN A 344 14.30 15.90 -13.86
CA ASN A 344 15.60 15.32 -13.57
C ASN A 344 16.50 15.55 -14.78
N GLY A 345 17.62 16.24 -14.57
CA GLY A 345 18.59 16.53 -15.61
C GLY A 345 19.88 17.07 -15.02
N SER A 346 21.00 16.76 -15.68
CA SER A 346 22.31 17.32 -15.39
C SER A 346 22.65 18.42 -16.39
N PHE A 347 23.38 19.44 -15.93
CA PHE A 347 23.91 20.51 -16.77
C PHE A 347 25.43 20.56 -16.63
N TRP A 348 26.12 20.67 -17.75
CA TRP A 348 27.56 20.88 -17.79
C TRP A 348 27.85 22.38 -17.87
N TYR A 349 28.50 22.92 -16.84
CA TYR A 349 28.78 24.35 -16.76
C TYR A 349 30.09 24.70 -17.46
N GLY A 350 30.04 25.54 -18.49
CA GLY A 350 31.23 26.13 -19.09
C GLY A 350 31.80 27.32 -18.31
N ASN A 351 30.99 27.93 -17.43
CA ASN A 351 31.38 29.04 -16.56
C ASN A 351 31.23 28.63 -15.08
N PRO A 352 32.31 28.58 -14.29
CA PRO A 352 32.25 28.16 -12.89
C PRO A 352 31.42 29.10 -11.98
N ASN A 353 31.09 30.31 -12.44
CA ASN A 353 30.23 31.27 -11.73
C ASN A 353 28.85 31.45 -12.38
N GLY A 354 28.53 30.68 -13.43
CA GLY A 354 27.23 30.75 -14.11
C GLY A 354 26.16 29.92 -13.38
N TYR A 355 24.89 30.30 -13.55
CA TYR A 355 23.75 29.50 -13.09
C TYR A 355 22.73 29.32 -14.22
N ILE A 356 21.96 28.23 -14.16
CA ILE A 356 20.80 27.97 -15.01
C ILE A 356 19.61 27.77 -14.07
N GLU A 357 18.53 28.51 -14.32
CA GLU A 357 17.25 28.30 -13.67
C GLU A 357 16.30 27.63 -14.67
N VAL A 358 15.68 26.53 -14.26
CA VAL A 358 14.68 25.80 -15.05
C VAL A 358 13.32 26.02 -14.40
N VAL A 359 12.36 26.51 -15.17
CA VAL A 359 10.99 26.82 -14.72
C VAL A 359 10.02 25.81 -15.29
#